data_AF-A0A7S1MKP3-F1
#
_entry.id   AF-A0A7S1MKP3-F1
#
_cell.length_a   1.000
_cell.length_b   1.000
_cell.length_c   1.000
_cell.angle_alpha   90.00
_cell.angle_beta   90.00
_cell.angle_gamma   90.00
#
_symmetry.space_group_name_H-M   'P 1'
#
loop_
_entity.id
_entity.type
_entity.pdbx_description
1 polymer ?
#
loop_
_entity_poly.entity_id
_entity_poly.type
_entity_poly.pdbx_seq_one_letter_code
_entity_poly.pdbx_strand_id
1 'polypeptide(L)'
;WLDEAPPDPRHFTVTCWFYWPLSSSKGNKVLLQSSKEQRMSQVYLDCEKDPEGVWTLTTDKPTKRQLKTPRLNPGWHMLALVSSTADGSRSDALNGTRFYLDTWHHELQQTWVKNEFYMVGNDSGQKGAKPFGLITDFRIYARALGHDEIAGMVHSRDTERHPDQIVRRLASMDAATILAQRLDVPDSAAECLRALGSLATLATQRAKIYSICGRQVLKMLDSPLPMIQRQAARLLNNIS
;
A
#
# COMPACT_ATOMS: atom_id res chain seq x y z
N TRP A 1 28.01 14.86 -5.07
CA TRP A 1 26.53 14.82 -5.03
C TRP A 1 26.05 14.51 -3.61
N LEU A 2 26.53 15.29 -2.65
CA LEU A 2 26.00 15.34 -1.29
C LEU A 2 25.91 16.83 -1.02
N ASP A 3 24.76 17.43 -1.33
CA ASP A 3 24.51 18.80 -0.91
C ASP A 3 24.55 18.82 0.63
N GLU A 4 25.25 19.80 1.21
CA GLU A 4 25.46 19.94 2.65
C GLU A 4 24.18 20.31 3.42
N ALA A 5 23.09 20.64 2.71
CA ALA A 5 21.82 20.95 3.32
C ALA A 5 21.06 19.67 3.71
N PRO A 6 20.53 19.59 4.95
CA PRO A 6 19.66 18.48 5.32
C PRO A 6 18.44 18.42 4.38
N PRO A 7 17.98 17.22 3.99
CA PRO A 7 16.85 17.07 3.09
C PRO A 7 15.61 17.75 3.68
N ASP A 8 14.95 18.60 2.90
CA ASP A 8 13.73 19.29 3.34
C ASP A 8 12.65 18.25 3.69
N PRO A 9 12.21 18.16 4.95
CA PRO A 9 11.20 17.18 5.35
C PRO A 9 9.86 17.42 4.67
N ARG A 10 9.61 18.60 4.08
CA ARG A 10 8.40 18.89 3.32
C ARG A 10 8.47 18.43 1.87
N HIS A 11 9.62 17.91 1.42
CA HIS A 11 9.87 17.56 0.03
C HIS A 11 9.92 16.04 -0.15
N PHE A 12 8.77 15.42 -0.42
CA PHE A 12 8.65 13.97 -0.54
C PHE A 12 7.44 13.56 -1.39
N THR A 13 7.41 12.30 -1.81
CA THR A 13 6.23 11.71 -2.44
C THR A 13 5.92 10.36 -1.82
N VAL A 14 4.63 10.10 -1.55
CA VAL A 14 4.11 8.78 -1.21
C VAL A 14 3.24 8.29 -2.35
N THR A 15 3.41 7.05 -2.79
CA THR A 15 2.51 6.42 -3.77
C THR A 15 2.05 5.06 -3.28
N CYS A 16 0.82 4.67 -3.60
CA CYS A 16 0.37 3.30 -3.43
C CYS A 16 -0.80 2.98 -4.37
N TRP A 17 -0.94 1.70 -4.69
CA TRP A 17 -2.13 1.18 -5.34
C TRP A 17 -3.05 0.56 -4.29
N PHE A 18 -4.35 0.78 -4.42
CA PHE A 18 -5.35 0.12 -3.58
C PHE A 18 -6.52 -0.40 -4.41
N TYR A 19 -7.19 -1.43 -3.92
CA TYR A 19 -8.34 -2.02 -4.59
C TYR A 19 -9.66 -1.45 -4.03
N TRP A 20 -10.57 -1.07 -4.92
CA TRP A 20 -11.92 -0.61 -4.63
C TRP A 20 -12.96 -1.64 -5.15
N PRO A 21 -14.09 -1.87 -4.47
CA PRO A 21 -14.50 -1.29 -3.19
C PRO A 21 -13.71 -1.84 -2.00
N LEU A 22 -13.59 -1.03 -0.94
CA LEU A 22 -13.04 -1.48 0.34
C LEU A 22 -14.01 -2.43 1.04
N SER A 23 -13.49 -3.29 1.91
CA SER A 23 -14.34 -4.19 2.73
C SER A 23 -15.32 -3.37 3.59
N SER A 24 -16.56 -3.87 3.71
CA SER A 24 -17.71 -3.19 4.33
C SER A 24 -17.64 -2.98 5.84
N SER A 25 -16.45 -3.01 6.45
CA SER A 25 -16.31 -2.76 7.88
C SER A 25 -16.67 -1.31 8.20
N LYS A 26 -17.57 -1.12 9.16
CA LYS A 26 -17.98 0.20 9.63
C LYS A 26 -16.79 0.98 10.20
N GLY A 27 -16.70 2.27 9.86
CA GLY A 27 -15.72 3.21 10.40
C GLY A 27 -14.65 3.65 9.42
N ASN A 28 -13.83 4.60 9.85
CA ASN A 28 -12.76 5.18 9.04
C ASN A 28 -11.75 4.14 8.58
N LYS A 29 -11.32 4.24 7.32
CA LYS A 29 -10.32 3.38 6.69
C LYS A 29 -9.00 4.14 6.62
N VAL A 30 -8.07 3.80 7.51
CA VAL A 30 -6.77 4.49 7.61
C VAL A 30 -5.78 3.89 6.63
N LEU A 31 -5.37 4.68 5.63
CA LEU A 31 -4.33 4.29 4.67
C LEU A 31 -2.95 4.55 5.24
N LEU A 32 -2.76 5.72 5.86
CA LEU A 32 -1.49 6.15 6.40
C LEU A 32 -1.70 6.75 7.77
N GLN A 33 -0.94 6.27 8.74
CA GLN A 33 -0.93 6.80 10.10
C GLN A 33 0.45 7.37 10.41
N SER A 34 0.47 8.58 10.96
CA SER A 34 1.68 9.17 11.51
C SER A 34 1.95 8.64 12.93
N SER A 35 3.08 9.08 13.50
CA SER A 35 3.76 8.59 14.71
C SER A 35 2.95 7.73 15.71
N LYS A 36 3.62 6.72 16.27
CA LYS A 36 3.04 5.78 17.26
C LYS A 36 2.39 6.48 18.45
N GLU A 37 2.99 7.58 18.90
CA GLU A 37 2.61 8.33 20.09
C GLU A 37 1.34 9.14 19.88
N GLN A 38 1.22 9.81 18.73
CA GLN A 38 0.08 10.67 18.43
C GLN A 38 -1.09 9.89 17.82
N ARG A 39 -0.83 8.70 17.27
CA ARG A 39 -1.82 7.85 16.56
C ARG A 39 -2.68 8.62 15.57
N MET A 40 -2.08 9.60 14.91
CA MET A 40 -2.81 10.52 14.06
C MET A 40 -2.97 9.91 12.67
N SER A 41 -4.22 9.63 12.28
CA SER A 41 -4.54 9.20 10.92
C SER A 41 -4.23 10.33 9.95
N GLN A 42 -3.25 10.11 9.08
CA GLN A 42 -2.70 11.12 8.21
C GLN A 42 -3.40 11.14 6.85
N VAL A 43 -3.63 9.97 6.26
CA VAL A 43 -4.41 9.79 5.04
C VAL A 43 -5.43 8.70 5.31
N TYR A 44 -6.71 9.03 5.23
CA TYR A 44 -7.78 8.08 5.52
C TYR A 44 -9.07 8.41 4.76
N LEU A 45 -9.91 7.41 4.57
CA LEU A 45 -11.28 7.56 4.09
C LEU A 45 -12.23 7.63 5.29
N ASP A 46 -12.97 8.73 5.39
CA ASP A 46 -14.06 8.91 6.35
C ASP A 46 -15.33 8.25 5.80
N CYS A 47 -15.54 6.98 6.19
CA CYS A 47 -16.69 6.19 5.78
C CYS A 47 -17.88 6.30 6.76
N GLU A 48 -17.73 7.10 7.83
CA GLU A 48 -18.81 7.28 8.83
C GLU A 48 -19.84 8.30 8.33
N LYS A 49 -19.38 9.33 7.60
CA LYS A 49 -20.24 10.38 7.05
C LYS A 49 -20.83 10.07 5.68
N ASP A 50 -20.12 9.26 4.90
CA ASP A 50 -20.50 8.88 3.54
C ASP A 50 -20.10 7.40 3.31
N PRO A 51 -21.04 6.51 2.94
CA PRO A 51 -20.70 5.12 2.62
C PRO A 51 -19.75 4.99 1.43
N GLU A 52 -19.64 6.00 0.56
CA GLU A 52 -18.64 6.05 -0.52
C GLU A 52 -17.28 6.57 -0.05
N GLY A 53 -17.20 7.08 1.17
CA GLY A 53 -16.00 7.54 1.84
C GLY A 53 -15.52 8.91 1.37
N VAL A 54 -15.20 9.79 2.32
CA VAL A 54 -14.58 11.09 2.02
C VAL A 54 -13.09 11.04 2.35
N TRP A 55 -12.23 11.22 1.35
CA TRP A 55 -10.79 11.31 1.57
C TRP A 55 -10.46 12.49 2.48
N THR A 56 -9.73 12.21 3.55
CA THR A 56 -9.33 13.21 4.54
C THR A 56 -7.83 13.13 4.78
N LEU A 57 -7.20 14.32 4.75
CA LEU A 57 -5.79 14.52 5.05
C LEU A 57 -5.65 15.26 6.38
N THR A 58 -4.77 14.78 7.24
CA THR A 58 -4.33 15.53 8.42
C THR A 58 -2.99 16.21 8.11
N THR A 59 -2.96 17.53 8.28
CA THR A 59 -1.82 18.36 7.90
C THR A 59 -0.76 18.43 9.00
N ASP A 60 0.34 19.14 8.78
CA ASP A 60 1.37 19.43 9.78
C ASP A 60 0.83 20.30 10.92
N LYS A 61 -0.06 21.23 10.60
CA LYS A 61 -0.99 21.86 11.53
C LYS A 61 -2.06 20.83 11.90
N PRO A 62 -2.58 20.78 13.14
CA PRO A 62 -3.59 19.80 13.57
C PRO A 62 -4.99 20.05 12.96
N THR A 63 -5.04 20.43 11.69
CA THR A 63 -6.22 20.67 10.88
C THR A 63 -6.46 19.51 9.93
N LYS A 64 -7.73 19.15 9.74
CA LYS A 64 -8.17 18.12 8.79
C LYS A 64 -8.66 18.79 7.50
N ARG A 65 -8.27 18.25 6.36
CA ARG A 65 -8.71 18.68 5.02
C ARG A 65 -9.49 17.56 4.37
N GLN A 66 -10.79 17.76 4.19
CA GLN A 66 -11.64 16.86 3.43
C GLN A 66 -11.51 17.18 1.93
N LEU A 67 -11.35 16.15 1.11
CA LEU A 67 -11.22 16.26 -0.32
C LEU A 67 -12.49 15.74 -0.99
N LYS A 68 -13.05 16.54 -1.90
CA LYS A 68 -14.17 16.10 -2.76
C LYS A 68 -13.59 15.36 -3.97
N THR A 69 -13.55 14.05 -3.89
CA THR A 69 -12.96 13.20 -4.94
C THR A 69 -14.03 12.65 -5.90
N PRO A 70 -13.65 12.27 -7.13
CA PRO A 70 -14.53 11.52 -8.02
C PRO A 70 -14.96 10.19 -7.41
N ARG A 71 -16.10 9.67 -7.88
CA ARG A 71 -16.60 8.34 -7.52
C ARG A 71 -15.71 7.27 -8.14
N LEU A 72 -15.31 6.28 -7.34
CA LEU A 72 -14.43 5.20 -7.79
C LEU A 72 -15.22 4.03 -8.39
N ASN A 73 -14.75 3.55 -9.54
CA ASN A 73 -15.23 2.31 -10.14
C ASN A 73 -14.60 1.09 -9.42
N PRO A 74 -15.19 -0.11 -9.47
CA PRO A 74 -14.52 -1.30 -8.95
C PRO A 74 -13.20 -1.56 -9.69
N GLY A 75 -12.10 -1.78 -8.96
CA GLY A 75 -10.78 -2.04 -9.54
C GLY A 75 -9.61 -1.47 -8.73
N TRP A 76 -8.43 -1.46 -9.36
CA TRP A 76 -7.24 -0.85 -8.76
C TRP A 76 -7.20 0.66 -9.04
N HIS A 77 -6.83 1.42 -8.02
CA HIS A 77 -6.67 2.86 -8.07
C HIS A 77 -5.31 3.24 -7.52
N MET A 78 -4.72 4.28 -8.10
CA MET A 78 -3.46 4.82 -7.66
C MET A 78 -3.71 6.06 -6.82
N LEU A 79 -3.10 6.10 -5.64
CA LEU A 79 -3.04 7.29 -4.81
C LEU A 79 -1.59 7.79 -4.79
N ALA A 80 -1.43 9.10 -4.97
CA ALA A 80 -0.15 9.76 -4.71
C ALA A 80 -0.34 11.00 -3.84
N LEU A 81 0.59 11.22 -2.92
CA LEU A 81 0.69 12.42 -2.12
C LEU A 81 2.05 13.03 -2.40
N VAL A 82 2.07 14.17 -3.08
CA VAL A 82 3.29 14.92 -3.43
C VAL A 82 3.35 16.15 -2.55
N SER A 83 4.40 16.28 -1.74
CA SER A 83 4.64 17.43 -0.88
C SER A 83 5.92 18.12 -1.34
N SER A 84 5.88 19.45 -1.47
CA SER A 84 7.06 20.26 -1.77
C SER A 84 6.93 21.64 -1.15
N THR A 85 8.06 22.31 -1.00
CA THR A 85 8.18 23.75 -0.84
C THR A 85 8.49 24.35 -2.21
N ALA A 86 7.95 25.55 -2.50
CA ALA A 86 8.39 26.28 -3.67
C ALA A 86 9.79 26.84 -3.41
N ASP A 87 10.80 26.10 -3.86
CA ASP A 87 12.15 26.62 -3.95
C ASP A 87 12.43 26.88 -5.44
N GLY A 88 12.83 28.11 -5.77
CA GLY A 88 12.79 28.69 -7.12
C GLY A 88 13.67 28.01 -8.18
N SER A 89 14.27 26.85 -7.86
CA SER A 89 15.20 26.09 -8.69
C SER A 89 14.61 24.87 -9.39
N ARG A 90 13.40 24.41 -9.01
CA ARG A 90 12.76 23.21 -9.60
C ARG A 90 11.47 23.58 -10.33
N SER A 91 11.40 23.27 -11.64
CA SER A 91 10.27 23.60 -12.52
C SER A 91 8.91 23.10 -12.02
N ASP A 92 8.92 22.04 -11.21
CA ASP A 92 7.71 21.34 -10.74
C ASP A 92 7.46 21.57 -9.24
N ALA A 93 8.16 22.54 -8.63
CA ALA A 93 8.03 22.83 -7.20
C ALA A 93 6.65 23.42 -6.89
N LEU A 94 5.83 22.66 -6.16
CA LEU A 94 4.57 23.13 -5.61
C LEU A 94 4.78 23.67 -4.20
N ASN A 95 4.00 24.68 -3.80
CA ASN A 95 4.10 25.28 -2.46
C ASN A 95 3.02 24.71 -1.52
N GLY A 96 3.15 23.45 -1.13
CA GLY A 96 2.15 22.74 -0.32
C GLY A 96 2.13 21.23 -0.56
N THR A 97 0.92 20.67 -0.61
CA THR A 97 0.68 19.24 -0.86
C THR A 97 -0.31 19.05 -1.99
N ARG A 98 0.02 18.22 -2.97
CA ARG A 98 -0.89 17.78 -4.02
C ARG A 98 -1.28 16.33 -3.77
N PHE A 99 -2.58 16.08 -3.76
CA PHE A 99 -3.18 14.76 -3.63
C PHE A 99 -3.65 14.29 -5.00
N TYR A 100 -3.30 13.07 -5.38
CA TYR A 100 -3.72 12.43 -6.61
C TYR A 100 -4.56 11.19 -6.30
N LEU A 101 -5.61 11.00 -7.09
CA LEU A 101 -6.41 9.79 -7.14
C LEU A 101 -6.65 9.46 -8.62
N ASP A 102 -5.94 8.45 -9.11
CA ASP A 102 -5.75 8.20 -10.54
C ASP A 102 -5.32 9.48 -11.28
N THR A 103 -6.04 9.87 -12.33
CA THR A 103 -5.79 11.07 -13.13
C THR A 103 -6.31 12.35 -12.48
N TRP A 104 -7.18 12.24 -11.47
CA TRP A 104 -7.69 13.39 -10.74
C TRP A 104 -6.70 13.84 -9.67
N HIS A 105 -6.60 15.15 -9.44
CA HIS A 105 -5.77 15.69 -8.37
C HIS A 105 -6.35 16.95 -7.74
N HIS A 106 -5.89 17.25 -6.53
CA HIS A 106 -6.24 18.46 -5.80
C HIS A 106 -5.02 19.03 -5.07
N GLU A 107 -4.84 20.35 -5.14
CA GLU A 107 -3.73 21.05 -4.52
C GLU A 107 -4.16 21.75 -3.23
N LEU A 108 -3.47 21.45 -2.14
CA LEU A 108 -3.56 22.14 -0.87
C LEU A 108 -2.42 23.15 -0.77
N GLN A 109 -2.68 24.38 -1.21
CA GLN A 109 -1.74 25.49 -1.15
C GLN A 109 -1.37 25.82 0.30
N GLN A 110 -0.09 26.12 0.55
CA GLN A 110 0.46 26.47 1.87
C GLN A 110 0.12 25.47 2.99
N THR A 111 -0.04 24.20 2.62
CA THR A 111 -0.49 23.15 3.51
C THR A 111 0.37 21.91 3.28
N TRP A 112 1.04 21.44 4.33
CA TRP A 112 1.92 20.29 4.26
C TRP A 112 1.38 19.12 5.05
N VAL A 113 1.70 17.92 4.62
CA VAL A 113 1.49 16.69 5.37
C VAL A 113 2.83 16.30 6.00
N LYS A 114 2.84 15.85 7.25
CA LYS A 114 4.10 15.47 7.93
C LYS A 114 4.81 14.31 7.20
N ASN A 115 6.13 14.39 7.06
CA ASN A 115 6.95 13.26 6.61
C ASN A 115 7.28 12.33 7.79
N GLU A 116 6.23 11.76 8.39
CA GLU A 116 6.30 10.87 9.54
C GLU A 116 5.33 9.71 9.31
N PHE A 117 5.85 8.54 8.97
CA PHE A 117 5.03 7.37 8.63
C PHE A 117 5.29 6.26 9.63
N TYR A 118 4.26 5.91 10.40
CA TYR A 118 4.34 4.84 11.40
C TYR A 118 3.71 3.55 10.91
N MET A 119 2.53 3.64 10.28
CA MET A 119 1.78 2.46 9.85
C MET A 119 1.03 2.72 8.56
N VAL A 120 0.93 1.67 7.72
CA VAL A 120 0.26 1.72 6.41
C VAL A 120 -0.83 0.65 6.37
N GLY A 121 -2.00 1.01 5.86
CA GLY A 121 -3.10 0.09 5.53
C GLY A 121 -3.89 -0.45 6.71
N ASN A 122 -3.71 0.09 7.91
CA ASN A 122 -4.46 -0.32 9.10
C ASN A 122 -4.62 0.87 10.06
N ASP A 123 -5.54 0.76 11.02
CA ASP A 123 -5.66 1.66 12.17
C ASP A 123 -4.94 1.03 13.38
N SER A 124 -4.03 1.76 14.02
CA SER A 124 -3.27 1.26 15.19
C SER A 124 -4.08 1.28 16.49
N GLY A 125 -5.37 1.62 16.43
CA GLY A 125 -6.35 1.48 17.49
C GLY A 125 -6.54 0.03 17.98
N GLN A 126 -7.66 -0.25 18.66
CA GLN A 126 -7.89 -1.55 19.32
C GLN A 126 -7.64 -2.74 18.37
N LYS A 127 -6.47 -3.36 18.52
CA LYS A 127 -6.02 -4.62 17.90
C LYS A 127 -5.98 -4.67 16.35
N GLY A 128 -5.82 -3.55 15.64
CA GLY A 128 -5.66 -3.58 14.17
C GLY A 128 -6.86 -4.16 13.42
N ALA A 129 -8.06 -4.05 14.01
CA ALA A 129 -9.29 -4.69 13.54
C ALA A 129 -9.94 -3.98 12.34
N LYS A 130 -9.32 -2.91 11.81
CA LYS A 130 -9.87 -2.09 10.73
C LYS A 130 -8.87 -1.96 9.58
N PRO A 131 -8.63 -3.04 8.82
CA PRO A 131 -7.79 -2.97 7.64
C PRO A 131 -8.39 -1.99 6.62
N PHE A 132 -7.52 -1.23 5.96
CA PHE A 132 -7.91 -0.33 4.88
C PHE A 132 -8.56 -1.13 3.74
N GLY A 133 -7.84 -2.13 3.24
CA GLY A 133 -8.22 -2.95 2.09
C GLY A 133 -6.98 -3.60 1.48
N LEU A 134 -7.08 -4.03 0.23
CA LEU A 134 -5.91 -4.51 -0.51
C LEU A 134 -5.08 -3.33 -0.99
N ILE A 135 -3.78 -3.36 -0.70
CA ILE A 135 -2.81 -2.35 -1.12
C ILE A 135 -1.64 -3.07 -1.79
N THR A 136 -1.06 -2.48 -2.82
CA THR A 136 0.20 -2.94 -3.42
C THR A 136 1.11 -1.76 -3.77
N ASP A 137 2.41 -2.06 -3.89
CA ASP A 137 3.43 -1.13 -4.37
C ASP A 137 3.43 0.23 -3.65
N PHE A 138 3.42 0.17 -2.32
CA PHE A 138 3.62 1.35 -1.47
C PHE A 138 5.08 1.81 -1.58
N ARG A 139 5.29 3.06 -1.98
CA ARG A 139 6.62 3.66 -2.15
C ARG A 139 6.69 5.04 -1.51
N ILE A 140 7.87 5.37 -0.98
CA ILE A 140 8.19 6.70 -0.49
C ILE A 140 9.42 7.17 -1.26
N TYR A 141 9.34 8.38 -1.82
CA TYR A 141 10.42 9.03 -2.54
C TYR A 141 10.89 10.24 -1.73
N ALA A 142 12.20 10.38 -1.56
CA ALA A 142 12.84 11.57 -0.98
C ALA A 142 12.88 12.75 -1.97
N ARG A 143 11.88 12.85 -2.85
CA ARG A 143 11.69 13.93 -3.83
C ARG A 143 10.21 14.14 -4.14
N ALA A 144 9.84 15.34 -4.57
CA ALA A 144 8.55 15.59 -5.21
C ALA A 144 8.58 15.03 -6.64
N LEU A 145 7.67 14.12 -6.96
CA LEU A 145 7.48 13.62 -8.33
C LEU A 145 6.69 14.64 -9.16
N GLY A 146 7.09 14.81 -10.41
CA GLY A 146 6.39 15.65 -11.37
C GLY A 146 5.04 15.07 -11.80
N HIS A 147 4.17 15.90 -12.40
CA HIS A 147 2.85 15.46 -12.86
C HIS A 147 2.94 14.30 -13.86
N ASP A 148 3.87 14.39 -14.82
CA ASP A 148 4.05 13.37 -15.87
C ASP A 148 4.55 12.04 -15.31
N GLU A 149 5.37 12.07 -14.26
CA GLU A 149 5.84 10.86 -13.58
C GLU A 149 4.69 10.14 -12.90
N ILE A 150 3.82 10.88 -12.21
CA ILE A 150 2.61 10.32 -11.59
C ILE A 150 1.64 9.81 -12.66
N ALA A 151 1.41 10.56 -13.74
CA ALA A 151 0.55 10.13 -14.84
C ALA A 151 1.07 8.83 -15.50
N GLY A 152 2.38 8.69 -15.67
CA GLY A 152 3.00 7.45 -16.16
C GLY A 152 2.79 6.26 -15.24
N MET A 153 2.81 6.47 -13.92
CA MET A 153 2.44 5.44 -12.96
C MET A 153 0.97 5.05 -13.08
N VAL A 154 0.04 6.02 -13.14
CA VAL A 154 -1.40 5.75 -13.30
C VAL A 154 -1.67 4.97 -14.58
N HIS A 155 -1.03 5.32 -15.69
CA HIS A 155 -1.17 4.60 -16.96
C HIS A 155 -0.67 3.14 -16.87
N SER A 156 0.23 2.86 -15.93
CA SER A 156 0.67 1.49 -15.68
C SER A 156 -0.44 0.59 -15.12
N ARG A 157 -1.58 1.16 -14.71
CA ARG A 157 -2.74 0.41 -14.18
C ARG A 157 -3.19 -0.72 -15.10
N ASP A 158 -3.36 -0.36 -16.37
CA ASP A 158 -4.06 -1.16 -17.37
C ASP A 158 -3.07 -1.83 -18.34
N THR A 159 -1.78 -1.86 -17.99
CA THR A 159 -0.71 -2.39 -18.83
C THR A 159 0.08 -3.48 -18.11
N GLU A 160 1.03 -4.08 -18.83
CA GLU A 160 2.00 -5.02 -18.25
C GLU A 160 2.91 -4.39 -17.19
N ARG A 161 2.83 -3.07 -16.98
CA ARG A 161 3.62 -2.38 -15.97
C ARG A 161 2.94 -2.32 -14.59
N HIS A 162 1.73 -2.87 -14.45
CA HIS A 162 1.05 -2.90 -13.14
C HIS A 162 1.83 -3.79 -12.14
N PRO A 163 2.11 -3.34 -10.90
CA PRO A 163 2.89 -4.12 -9.92
C PRO A 163 2.31 -5.51 -9.59
N ASP A 164 0.98 -5.61 -9.55
CA ASP A 164 0.23 -6.87 -9.36
C ASP A 164 0.21 -7.79 -10.60
N GLN A 165 0.69 -7.36 -11.78
CA GLN A 165 0.62 -8.16 -13.02
C GLN A 165 1.40 -9.47 -12.89
N ILE A 166 2.58 -9.45 -12.24
CA ILE A 166 3.38 -10.66 -12.00
C ILE A 166 2.58 -11.65 -11.15
N VAL A 167 1.93 -11.19 -10.09
CA VAL A 167 1.13 -12.03 -9.19
C VAL A 167 -0.06 -12.63 -9.94
N ARG A 168 -0.75 -11.83 -10.77
CA ARG A 168 -1.85 -12.31 -11.62
C ARG A 168 -1.40 -13.30 -12.69
N ARG A 169 -0.25 -13.07 -13.33
CA ARG A 169 0.34 -13.96 -14.32
C ARG A 169 0.76 -15.28 -13.69
N LEU A 170 1.39 -15.23 -12.52
CA LEU A 170 1.73 -16.43 -11.76
C LEU A 170 0.46 -17.20 -11.36
N ALA A 171 -0.60 -16.50 -10.96
CA ALA A 171 -1.89 -17.12 -10.67
C ALA A 171 -2.53 -17.79 -11.90
N SER A 172 -2.48 -17.16 -13.08
CA SER A 172 -3.01 -17.74 -14.32
C SER A 172 -2.18 -18.92 -14.84
N MET A 173 -0.88 -18.94 -14.55
CA MET A 173 0.03 -20.04 -14.89
C MET A 173 -0.01 -21.22 -13.90
N ASP A 174 -0.91 -21.18 -12.92
CA ASP A 174 -0.95 -22.16 -11.82
C ASP A 174 0.39 -22.31 -11.07
N ALA A 175 1.09 -21.19 -10.87
CA ALA A 175 2.34 -21.18 -10.13
C ALA A 175 2.16 -21.68 -8.70
N ALA A 176 0.97 -21.53 -8.10
CA ALA A 176 0.68 -22.05 -6.76
C ALA A 176 0.94 -23.56 -6.65
N THR A 177 0.52 -24.34 -7.65
CA THR A 177 0.74 -25.80 -7.67
C THR A 177 2.23 -26.13 -7.81
N ILE A 178 2.93 -25.44 -8.71
CA ILE A 178 4.36 -25.67 -8.98
C ILE A 178 5.21 -25.27 -7.76
N LEU A 179 4.92 -24.13 -7.14
CA LEU A 179 5.63 -23.65 -5.95
C LEU A 179 5.39 -24.56 -4.75
N ALA A 180 4.15 -25.06 -4.57
CA ALA A 180 3.82 -26.02 -3.54
C ALA A 180 4.63 -27.32 -3.65
N GLN A 181 4.82 -27.82 -4.88
CA GLN A 181 5.62 -29.01 -5.14
C GLN A 181 7.12 -28.84 -4.83
N ARG A 182 7.61 -27.61 -4.65
CA ARG A 182 9.02 -27.30 -4.36
C ARG A 182 9.29 -26.94 -2.90
N LEU A 183 8.27 -27.05 -2.05
CA LEU A 183 8.40 -26.87 -0.60
C LEU A 183 9.19 -28.00 0.07
N ASP A 184 9.32 -29.14 -0.58
CA ASP A 184 10.15 -30.27 -0.13
C ASP A 184 11.66 -30.01 -0.26
N VAL A 185 12.06 -29.09 -1.14
CA VAL A 185 13.46 -28.70 -1.34
C VAL A 185 13.83 -27.56 -0.37
N PRO A 186 14.69 -27.80 0.65
CA PRO A 186 14.95 -26.82 1.72
C PRO A 186 15.47 -25.48 1.23
N ASP A 187 16.32 -25.49 0.20
CA ASP A 187 16.96 -24.28 -0.34
C ASP A 187 15.97 -23.36 -1.06
N SER A 188 14.92 -23.92 -1.67
CA SER A 188 13.88 -23.14 -2.36
C SER A 188 12.64 -22.90 -1.52
N ALA A 189 12.43 -23.66 -0.45
CA ALA A 189 11.21 -23.63 0.35
C ALA A 189 10.87 -22.22 0.87
N ALA A 190 11.85 -21.45 1.34
CA ALA A 190 11.61 -20.09 1.83
C ALA A 190 11.11 -19.14 0.74
N GLU A 191 11.69 -19.20 -0.46
CA GLU A 191 11.28 -18.38 -1.60
C GLU A 191 9.93 -18.83 -2.16
N CYS A 192 9.66 -20.13 -2.18
CA CYS A 192 8.36 -20.67 -2.54
C CYS A 192 7.27 -20.23 -1.55
N LEU A 193 7.52 -20.29 -0.25
CA LEU A 193 6.60 -19.78 0.78
C LEU A 193 6.36 -18.28 0.63
N ARG A 194 7.40 -17.50 0.35
CA ARG A 194 7.29 -16.05 0.10
C ARG A 194 6.43 -15.76 -1.12
N ALA A 195 6.66 -16.46 -2.23
CA ALA A 195 5.91 -16.32 -3.47
C ALA A 195 4.45 -16.76 -3.31
N LEU A 196 4.21 -17.90 -2.65
CA LEU A 196 2.86 -18.34 -2.26
C LEU A 196 2.18 -17.32 -1.36
N GLY A 197 2.92 -16.69 -0.44
CA GLY A 197 2.41 -15.63 0.45
C GLY A 197 1.96 -14.40 -0.32
N SER A 198 2.67 -14.05 -1.40
CA SER A 198 2.24 -13.01 -2.33
C SER A 198 1.05 -13.43 -3.20
N LEU A 199 0.97 -14.69 -3.65
CA LEU A 199 -0.20 -15.19 -4.38
C LEU A 199 -1.46 -15.25 -3.50
N ALA A 200 -1.31 -15.58 -2.21
CA ALA A 200 -2.39 -15.64 -1.24
C ALA A 200 -3.05 -14.27 -0.96
N THR A 201 -2.47 -13.15 -1.42
CA THR A 201 -3.16 -11.85 -1.39
C THR A 201 -4.39 -11.86 -2.32
N LEU A 202 -4.39 -12.68 -3.38
CA LEU A 202 -5.54 -12.91 -4.24
C LEU A 202 -6.53 -13.87 -3.58
N ALA A 203 -7.74 -13.41 -3.31
CA ALA A 203 -8.77 -14.20 -2.63
C ALA A 203 -9.05 -15.54 -3.34
N THR A 204 -9.03 -15.56 -4.67
CA THR A 204 -9.24 -16.78 -5.48
C THR A 204 -8.14 -17.82 -5.32
N GLN A 205 -6.94 -17.42 -4.90
CA GLN A 205 -5.79 -18.32 -4.73
C GLN A 205 -5.70 -18.90 -3.32
N ARG A 206 -6.29 -18.27 -2.29
CA ARG A 206 -6.18 -18.72 -0.89
C ARG A 206 -6.65 -20.15 -0.69
N ALA A 207 -7.86 -20.47 -1.15
CA ALA A 207 -8.43 -21.80 -1.04
C ALA A 207 -7.60 -22.86 -1.80
N LYS A 208 -7.08 -22.48 -2.97
CA LYS A 208 -6.22 -23.34 -3.78
C LYS A 208 -4.91 -23.65 -3.07
N ILE A 209 -4.21 -22.62 -2.58
CA ILE A 209 -2.95 -22.78 -1.85
C ILE A 209 -3.16 -23.63 -0.59
N TYR A 210 -4.23 -23.37 0.17
CA TYR A 210 -4.55 -24.17 1.35
C TYR A 210 -4.80 -25.64 1.00
N SER A 211 -5.56 -25.91 -0.05
CA SER A 211 -5.86 -27.26 -0.53
C SER A 211 -4.59 -28.03 -0.93
N ILE A 212 -3.68 -27.38 -1.64
CA ILE A 212 -2.49 -28.04 -2.21
C ILE A 212 -1.39 -28.23 -1.17
N CYS A 213 -1.08 -27.22 -0.35
CA CYS A 213 0.08 -27.26 0.55
C CYS A 213 -0.20 -26.92 2.01
N GLY A 214 -1.46 -26.70 2.44
CA GLY A 214 -1.78 -26.25 3.80
C GLY A 214 -1.18 -27.13 4.90
N ARG A 215 -1.25 -28.46 4.76
CA ARG A 215 -0.64 -29.41 5.71
C ARG A 215 0.88 -29.30 5.76
N GLN A 216 1.53 -29.09 4.62
CA GLN A 216 2.99 -28.97 4.55
C GLN A 216 3.46 -27.65 5.17
N VAL A 217 2.74 -26.55 4.92
CA VAL A 217 2.99 -25.24 5.54
C VAL A 217 2.84 -25.30 7.06
N LEU A 218 1.84 -26.02 7.58
CA LEU A 218 1.68 -26.22 9.03
C LEU A 218 2.88 -26.94 9.65
N LYS A 219 3.40 -28.00 9.01
CA LYS A 219 4.62 -28.68 9.47
C LYS A 219 5.85 -27.79 9.45
N MET A 220 5.91 -26.83 8.53
CA MET A 220 7.02 -25.89 8.40
C MET A 220 7.07 -24.82 9.49
N LEU A 221 6.00 -24.65 10.27
CA LEU A 221 6.02 -23.82 11.48
C LEU A 221 6.98 -24.37 12.54
N ASP A 222 7.21 -25.68 12.54
CA ASP A 222 8.14 -26.36 13.46
C ASP A 222 9.54 -26.53 12.84
N SER A 223 9.81 -25.88 11.70
CA SER A 223 11.11 -25.97 11.03
C SER A 223 12.22 -25.41 11.93
N PRO A 224 13.40 -26.07 12.01
CA PRO A 224 14.56 -25.52 12.71
C PRO A 224 15.17 -24.31 12.00
N LEU A 225 14.70 -23.97 10.79
CA LEU A 225 15.17 -22.84 9.99
C LEU A 225 14.25 -21.62 10.20
N PRO A 226 14.72 -20.55 10.88
CA PRO A 226 13.88 -19.40 11.25
C PRO A 226 13.29 -18.64 10.06
N MET A 227 13.92 -18.72 8.89
CA MET A 227 13.42 -18.09 7.66
C MET A 227 12.19 -18.83 7.12
N ILE A 228 12.21 -20.16 7.12
CA ILE A 228 11.08 -21.00 6.70
C ILE A 228 9.90 -20.78 7.64
N GLN A 229 10.14 -20.83 8.95
CA GLN A 229 9.09 -20.60 9.96
C GLN A 229 8.41 -19.23 9.77
N ARG A 230 9.20 -18.15 9.57
CA ARG A 230 8.65 -16.81 9.34
C ARG A 230 7.80 -16.72 8.08
N GLN A 231 8.25 -17.30 6.96
CA GLN A 231 7.47 -17.26 5.72
C GLN A 231 6.24 -18.17 5.77
N ALA A 232 6.31 -19.32 6.45
CA ALA A 232 5.17 -20.21 6.68
C ALA A 232 4.09 -19.52 7.54
N ALA A 233 4.49 -18.85 8.62
CA ALA A 233 3.58 -18.06 9.46
C ALA A 233 2.92 -16.91 8.68
N ARG A 234 3.70 -16.19 7.87
CA ARG A 234 3.18 -15.14 6.99
C ARG A 234 2.19 -15.70 5.98
N LEU A 235 2.50 -16.83 5.33
CA LEU A 235 1.62 -17.46 4.37
C LEU A 235 0.30 -17.90 5.02
N LEU A 236 0.35 -18.54 6.19
CA LEU A 236 -0.84 -18.92 6.94
C LEU A 236 -1.72 -17.73 7.28
N ASN A 237 -1.13 -16.63 7.76
CA ASN A 237 -1.84 -15.39 8.05
C ASN A 237 -2.52 -14.77 6.81
N ASN A 238 -1.96 -15.00 5.62
CA ASN A 238 -2.55 -14.51 4.37
C ASN A 238 -3.64 -15.46 3.81
N ILE A 239 -3.62 -16.73 4.20
CA ILE A 239 -4.61 -17.74 3.79
C ILE A 239 -5.85 -17.69 4.70
N SER A 240 -5.66 -17.45 6.00
CA SER A 240 -6.73 -17.26 7.00
C SER A 240 -7.54 -16.00 6.75
#